data_AF-A0A6B9GBF6-F1
#
_entry.id   AF-A0A6B9GBF6-F1
#
_cell.length_a   1.000
_cell.length_b   1.000
_cell.length_c   1.000
_cell.angle_alpha   90.00
_cell.angle_beta   90.00
_cell.angle_gamma   90.00
#
_symmetry.space_group_name_H-M   'P 1'
#
loop_
_entity.id
_entity.type
_entity.pdbx_description
1 polymer ?
#
loop_
_entity_poly.entity_id
_entity_poly.type
_entity_poly.pdbx_seq_one_letter_code
_entity_poly.pdbx_strand_id
1 'polypeptide(L)'
;MNVNNKTFSSWLLYSSVILVFIAIACKLRLMTYADDVTFSHALDHVNLFDYLINRYKTWSGRVIIEAIMVSTITINAFWKIMIPVCFILSSYLLWSITLKERMPYQVGMPLVIFSLLIINAPVAGDAQWWVTGFYNYLLPSTCALFLLNELLSFSSKKSTFIISVLLSLIATSSEQVAVFLLVSIPFIYCIDITKRSSNRTLYCAYIVVLMGSALTLLSPGSSSRFSVEAARYMPQILDMNIFQKSILGVDRLVENVAYGRNICFIFSVFSFLAFLIKRGSRDMISKVSIIFSVAVLIASLTSLSFYMKDIDYITYYGKFYSIDFGGMKVYGCYLFYLITLVSMAVSSIEDIDGSRDYRAFITLLAGCLVTVAIGLSPTVYASGERVLYIFNISLIAYAFFNLKRII
;
A
#
# COMPACT_ATOMS: atom_id res chain seq x y z
N MET A 1 19.25 22.61 -22.81
CA MET A 1 18.99 21.15 -22.72
C MET A 1 19.22 20.53 -24.10
N ASN A 2 20.32 19.79 -24.26
CA ASN A 2 20.76 19.23 -25.55
C ASN A 2 19.78 18.19 -26.10
N VAL A 3 19.58 18.20 -27.43
CA VAL A 3 18.71 17.27 -28.18
C VAL A 3 19.01 15.80 -27.84
N ASN A 4 20.29 15.45 -27.68
CA ASN A 4 20.73 14.09 -27.31
C ASN A 4 20.17 13.59 -25.97
N ASN A 5 19.96 14.46 -24.98
CA ASN A 5 19.44 14.06 -23.67
C ASN A 5 17.94 13.72 -23.72
N LYS A 6 17.18 14.36 -24.63
CA LYS A 6 15.75 14.05 -24.84
C LYS A 6 15.56 12.69 -25.51
N THR A 7 16.44 12.33 -26.44
CA THR A 7 16.40 11.04 -27.13
C THR A 7 16.72 9.89 -26.18
N PHE A 8 17.76 10.05 -25.35
CA PHE A 8 18.16 9.02 -24.37
C PHE A 8 17.09 8.79 -23.30
N SER A 9 16.54 9.86 -22.71
CA SER A 9 15.49 9.73 -21.68
C SER A 9 14.20 9.10 -22.23
N SER A 10 13.82 9.43 -23.46
CA SER A 10 12.68 8.77 -24.12
C SER A 10 12.95 7.29 -24.39
N TRP A 11 14.17 6.94 -24.82
CA TRP A 11 14.59 5.55 -25.00
C TRP A 11 14.59 4.77 -23.68
N LEU A 12 15.05 5.38 -22.57
CA LEU A 12 15.01 4.80 -21.24
C LEU A 12 13.56 4.48 -20.82
N LEU A 13 12.62 5.40 -21.06
CA LEU A 13 11.21 5.17 -20.79
C LEU A 13 10.64 4.02 -21.61
N TYR A 14 10.78 4.07 -22.94
CA TYR A 14 10.18 3.05 -23.79
C TYR A 14 10.80 1.66 -23.55
N SER A 15 12.11 1.59 -23.36
CA SER A 15 12.80 0.34 -23.04
C SER A 15 12.36 -0.22 -21.69
N SER A 16 12.30 0.60 -20.63
CA SER A 16 11.82 0.15 -19.32
C SER A 16 10.38 -0.35 -19.35
N VAL A 17 9.47 0.39 -20.00
CA VAL A 17 8.06 -0.01 -20.15
C VAL A 17 7.93 -1.33 -20.93
N ILE A 18 8.59 -1.45 -22.09
CA ILE A 18 8.50 -2.64 -22.94
C ILE A 18 9.12 -3.86 -22.24
N LEU A 19 10.31 -3.72 -21.67
CA LEU A 19 11.01 -4.81 -20.99
C LEU A 19 10.21 -5.32 -19.79
N VAL A 20 9.69 -4.41 -18.95
CA VAL A 20 8.88 -4.79 -17.79
C VAL A 20 7.56 -5.42 -18.22
N PHE A 21 6.90 -4.87 -19.24
CA PHE A 21 5.65 -5.44 -19.75
C PHE A 21 5.85 -6.88 -20.21
N ILE A 22 6.84 -7.11 -21.06
CA ILE A 22 7.14 -8.44 -21.62
C ILE A 22 7.59 -9.39 -20.51
N ALA A 23 8.47 -8.95 -19.61
CA ALA A 23 8.98 -9.79 -18.52
C ALA A 23 7.86 -10.27 -17.60
N ILE A 24 6.95 -9.38 -17.20
CA ILE A 24 5.79 -9.73 -16.37
C ILE A 24 4.87 -10.68 -17.16
N ALA A 25 4.42 -10.28 -18.35
CA ALA A 25 3.46 -11.05 -19.14
C ALA A 25 3.93 -12.49 -19.46
N CYS A 26 5.24 -12.69 -19.65
CA CYS A 26 5.82 -14.01 -19.92
C CYS A 26 5.96 -14.90 -18.67
N LYS A 27 6.07 -14.31 -17.47
CA LYS A 27 6.29 -15.05 -16.22
C LYS A 27 5.00 -15.40 -15.48
N LEU A 28 3.92 -14.67 -15.75
CA LEU A 28 2.63 -14.88 -15.09
C LEU A 28 2.00 -16.22 -15.50
N ARG A 29 1.51 -16.95 -14.49
CA ARG A 29 0.80 -18.21 -14.61
C ARG A 29 -0.24 -18.34 -13.50
N LEU A 30 -1.37 -18.98 -13.81
CA LEU A 30 -2.32 -19.41 -12.77
C LEU A 30 -1.65 -20.47 -11.89
N MET A 31 -1.85 -20.34 -10.58
CA MET A 31 -1.45 -21.39 -9.65
C MET A 31 -2.42 -22.57 -9.77
N THR A 32 -1.89 -23.78 -9.69
CA THR A 32 -2.69 -25.03 -9.69
C THR A 32 -3.17 -25.40 -8.29
N TYR A 33 -3.14 -24.45 -7.36
CA TYR A 33 -3.54 -24.60 -5.95
C TYR A 33 -4.03 -23.24 -5.42
N ALA A 34 -4.48 -23.23 -4.16
CA ALA A 34 -4.99 -22.04 -3.47
C ALA A 34 -6.20 -21.38 -4.18
N ASP A 35 -6.32 -20.07 -4.04
CA ASP A 35 -7.53 -19.33 -4.43
C ASP A 35 -7.74 -19.30 -5.96
N ASP A 36 -6.68 -19.39 -6.77
CA ASP A 36 -6.80 -19.40 -8.24
C ASP A 36 -7.70 -20.55 -8.72
N VAL A 37 -7.52 -21.74 -8.16
CA VAL A 37 -8.35 -22.92 -8.48
C VAL A 37 -9.79 -22.68 -8.03
N THR A 38 -9.96 -22.22 -6.79
CA THR A 38 -11.29 -21.99 -6.20
C THR A 38 -12.10 -20.97 -7.00
N PHE A 39 -11.48 -19.85 -7.39
CA PHE A 39 -12.14 -18.81 -8.18
C PHE A 39 -12.32 -19.19 -9.65
N SER A 40 -11.45 -20.02 -10.21
CA SER A 40 -11.59 -20.50 -11.60
C SER A 40 -12.81 -21.40 -11.81
N HIS A 41 -13.22 -22.14 -10.76
CA HIS A 41 -14.37 -23.05 -10.78
C HIS A 41 -15.61 -22.46 -10.06
N ALA A 42 -15.55 -21.20 -9.64
CA ALA A 42 -16.60 -20.57 -8.83
C ALA A 42 -17.97 -20.48 -9.55
N LEU A 43 -17.97 -20.47 -10.88
CA LEU A 43 -19.17 -20.31 -11.72
C LEU A 43 -19.56 -21.59 -12.49
N ASP A 44 -18.93 -22.74 -12.19
CA ASP A 44 -19.17 -23.99 -12.93
C ASP A 44 -20.62 -24.49 -12.82
N HIS A 45 -21.26 -24.23 -11.67
CA HIS A 45 -22.59 -24.74 -11.35
C HIS A 45 -23.56 -23.66 -10.84
N VAL A 46 -23.13 -22.39 -10.82
CA VAL A 46 -23.91 -21.27 -10.29
C VAL A 46 -23.67 -20.05 -11.17
N ASN A 47 -24.72 -19.29 -11.46
CA ASN A 47 -24.55 -18.05 -12.22
C ASN A 47 -23.87 -16.96 -11.36
N LEU A 48 -23.34 -15.93 -12.03
CA LEU A 48 -22.60 -14.85 -11.37
C LEU A 48 -23.40 -14.14 -10.27
N PHE A 49 -24.69 -13.87 -10.52
CA PHE A 49 -25.52 -13.09 -9.60
C PHE A 49 -25.77 -13.87 -8.29
N ASP A 50 -26.17 -15.14 -8.41
CA ASP A 50 -26.42 -16.01 -7.26
C ASP A 50 -25.14 -16.28 -6.47
N TYR A 51 -24.00 -16.45 -7.17
CA TYR A 51 -22.69 -16.55 -6.53
C TYR A 51 -22.41 -15.33 -5.67
N LEU A 52 -22.52 -14.12 -6.22
CA LEU A 52 -22.20 -12.87 -5.51
C LEU A 52 -23.13 -12.62 -4.33
N ILE A 53 -24.44 -12.89 -4.46
CA ILE A 53 -25.38 -12.77 -3.34
C ILE A 53 -25.00 -13.72 -2.21
N ASN A 54 -24.70 -14.97 -2.55
CA ASN A 54 -24.30 -15.96 -1.56
C ASN A 54 -23.01 -15.53 -0.85
N ARG A 55 -22.00 -15.07 -1.61
CA ARG A 55 -20.72 -14.57 -1.09
C ARG A 55 -20.91 -13.37 -0.18
N TYR A 56 -21.73 -12.39 -0.57
CA TYR A 56 -22.03 -11.21 0.23
C TYR A 56 -22.67 -11.58 1.58
N LYS A 57 -23.57 -12.57 1.57
CA LYS A 57 -24.27 -13.03 2.78
C LYS A 57 -23.40 -13.88 3.71
N THR A 58 -22.46 -14.65 3.17
CA THR A 58 -21.81 -15.75 3.91
C THR A 58 -20.29 -15.63 4.07
N TRP A 59 -19.60 -14.83 3.26
CA TRP A 59 -18.13 -14.81 3.30
C TRP A 59 -17.43 -13.47 3.05
N SER A 60 -17.87 -12.67 2.08
CA SER A 60 -17.07 -11.55 1.59
C SER A 60 -17.91 -10.39 1.11
N GLY A 61 -17.58 -9.19 1.59
CA GLY A 61 -18.14 -7.93 1.08
C GLY A 61 -17.51 -7.45 -0.23
N ARG A 62 -16.54 -8.17 -0.77
CA ARG A 62 -15.75 -7.77 -1.95
C ARG A 62 -16.51 -8.02 -3.27
N VAL A 63 -17.77 -7.61 -3.33
CA VAL A 63 -18.71 -7.98 -4.41
C VAL A 63 -18.19 -7.60 -5.78
N ILE A 64 -17.74 -6.35 -5.95
CA ILE A 64 -17.36 -5.82 -7.27
C ILE A 64 -16.10 -6.51 -7.77
N ILE A 65 -15.11 -6.72 -6.91
CA ILE A 65 -13.85 -7.31 -7.34
C ILE A 65 -13.93 -8.82 -7.53
N GLU A 66 -14.73 -9.51 -6.70
CA GLU A 66 -15.04 -10.92 -6.93
C GLU A 66 -15.81 -11.08 -8.24
N ALA A 67 -16.75 -10.19 -8.57
CA ALA A 67 -17.48 -10.23 -9.83
C ALA A 67 -16.54 -10.14 -11.04
N ILE A 68 -15.59 -9.20 -11.02
CA ILE A 68 -14.57 -9.08 -12.05
C ILE A 68 -13.73 -10.37 -12.07
N MET A 69 -13.19 -10.78 -10.92
CA MET A 69 -12.29 -11.93 -10.79
C MET A 69 -12.89 -13.22 -11.33
N VAL A 70 -14.05 -13.66 -10.83
CA VAL A 70 -14.63 -14.95 -11.23
C VAL A 70 -15.08 -14.94 -12.70
N SER A 71 -15.37 -13.77 -13.26
CA SER A 71 -15.74 -13.63 -14.68
C SER A 71 -14.52 -13.63 -15.61
N THR A 72 -13.33 -13.27 -15.14
CA THR A 72 -12.15 -13.07 -16.01
C THR A 72 -10.94 -13.93 -15.67
N ILE A 73 -10.93 -14.65 -14.53
CA ILE A 73 -9.76 -15.44 -14.10
C ILE A 73 -9.41 -16.59 -15.06
N THR A 74 -10.42 -17.19 -15.71
CA THR A 74 -10.24 -18.26 -16.72
C THR A 74 -9.74 -17.73 -18.06
N ILE A 75 -9.85 -16.42 -18.30
CA ILE A 75 -9.40 -15.76 -19.53
C ILE A 75 -7.91 -15.39 -19.37
N ASN A 76 -7.01 -16.32 -19.71
CA ASN A 76 -5.57 -16.13 -19.54
C ASN A 76 -5.02 -14.84 -20.16
N ALA A 77 -5.55 -14.44 -21.31
CA ALA A 77 -5.15 -13.18 -21.96
C ALA A 77 -5.46 -11.95 -21.12
N PHE A 78 -6.55 -11.97 -20.33
CA PHE A 78 -6.99 -10.84 -19.52
C PHE A 78 -5.95 -10.48 -18.46
N TRP A 79 -5.59 -11.41 -17.57
CA TRP A 79 -4.64 -11.11 -16.49
C TRP A 79 -3.21 -10.95 -16.99
N LYS A 80 -2.81 -11.63 -18.09
CA LYS A 80 -1.50 -11.41 -18.73
C LYS A 80 -1.31 -10.00 -19.26
N ILE A 81 -2.40 -9.32 -19.64
CA ILE A 81 -2.37 -7.93 -20.12
C ILE A 81 -2.60 -6.98 -18.94
N MET A 82 -3.63 -7.23 -18.12
CA MET A 82 -4.07 -6.31 -17.08
C MET A 82 -3.06 -6.14 -15.95
N ILE A 83 -2.31 -7.18 -15.57
CA ILE A 83 -1.29 -7.06 -14.52
C ILE A 83 -0.17 -6.09 -14.93
N PRO A 84 0.51 -6.26 -16.09
CA PRO A 84 1.45 -5.27 -16.59
C PRO A 84 0.86 -3.87 -16.76
N VAL A 85 -0.37 -3.76 -17.30
CA VAL A 85 -1.05 -2.47 -17.50
C VAL A 85 -1.26 -1.75 -16.17
N CYS A 86 -1.80 -2.43 -15.15
CA CYS A 86 -2.01 -1.86 -13.82
C CYS A 86 -0.69 -1.48 -13.15
N PHE A 87 0.37 -2.27 -13.33
CA PHE A 87 1.69 -1.95 -12.80
C PHE A 87 2.29 -0.68 -13.43
N ILE A 88 2.27 -0.57 -14.76
CA ILE A 88 2.77 0.60 -15.49
C ILE A 88 1.90 1.83 -15.20
N LEU A 89 0.59 1.66 -15.16
CA LEU A 89 -0.35 2.74 -14.82
C LEU A 89 -0.13 3.23 -13.38
N SER A 90 0.04 2.32 -12.41
CA SER A 90 0.42 2.68 -11.04
C SER A 90 1.72 3.48 -11.01
N SER A 91 2.71 3.10 -11.83
CA SER A 91 3.97 3.83 -11.94
C SER A 91 3.78 5.25 -12.46
N TYR A 92 2.98 5.42 -13.52
CA TYR A 92 2.61 6.74 -14.05
C TYR A 92 1.87 7.58 -13.01
N LEU A 93 0.89 7.00 -12.32
CA LEU A 93 0.06 7.70 -11.33
C LEU A 93 0.89 8.15 -10.12
N LEU A 94 1.76 7.28 -9.59
CA LEU A 94 2.69 7.64 -8.52
C LEU A 94 3.64 8.77 -8.96
N TRP A 95 4.22 8.69 -10.16
CA TRP A 95 5.01 9.80 -10.72
C TRP A 95 4.18 11.09 -10.82
N SER A 96 2.93 10.99 -11.31
CA SER A 96 2.04 12.13 -11.50
C SER A 96 1.70 12.83 -10.18
N ILE A 97 1.43 12.04 -9.13
CA ILE A 97 1.11 12.52 -7.78
C ILE A 97 2.34 13.15 -7.09
N THR A 98 3.52 12.57 -7.27
CA THR A 98 4.70 12.91 -6.45
C THR A 98 5.70 13.79 -7.18
N LEU A 99 6.10 13.45 -8.41
CA LEU A 99 7.30 13.97 -9.07
C LEU A 99 7.02 14.88 -10.26
N LYS A 100 5.80 14.89 -10.80
CA LYS A 100 5.43 15.59 -12.06
C LYS A 100 5.85 17.06 -12.16
N GLU A 101 5.80 17.78 -11.05
CA GLU A 101 6.16 19.21 -11.01
C GLU A 101 7.67 19.45 -11.16
N ARG A 102 8.51 18.47 -10.82
CA ARG A 102 9.98 18.61 -10.76
C ARG A 102 10.72 17.72 -11.75
N MET A 103 10.14 16.58 -12.14
CA MET A 103 10.77 15.63 -13.03
C MET A 103 9.85 15.24 -14.19
N PRO A 104 10.36 15.28 -15.44
CA PRO A 104 9.60 14.87 -16.61
C PRO A 104 9.36 13.35 -16.58
N TYR A 105 8.26 12.90 -17.19
CA TYR A 105 7.82 11.50 -17.14
C TYR A 105 8.85 10.52 -17.71
N GLN A 106 9.67 10.97 -18.67
CA GLN A 106 10.73 10.17 -19.29
C GLN A 106 11.80 9.69 -18.31
N VAL A 107 12.01 10.41 -17.20
CA VAL A 107 12.98 10.05 -16.16
C VAL A 107 12.26 9.59 -14.89
N GLY A 108 11.17 10.27 -14.54
CA GLY A 108 10.42 9.97 -13.33
C GLY A 108 9.69 8.62 -13.38
N MET A 109 9.09 8.23 -14.51
CA MET A 109 8.42 6.93 -14.60
C MET A 109 9.37 5.74 -14.47
N PRO A 110 10.53 5.68 -15.18
CA PRO A 110 11.50 4.60 -14.96
C PRO A 110 11.97 4.48 -13.51
N LEU A 111 12.15 5.62 -12.83
CA LEU A 111 12.52 5.63 -11.41
C LEU A 111 11.43 4.98 -10.55
N VAL A 112 10.15 5.34 -10.77
CA VAL A 112 9.02 4.73 -10.04
C VAL A 112 8.87 3.25 -10.37
N ILE A 113 9.00 2.86 -11.65
CA ILE A 113 8.98 1.45 -12.08
C ILE A 113 10.03 0.66 -11.30
N PHE A 114 11.26 1.16 -11.23
CA PHE A 114 12.33 0.50 -10.49
C PHE A 114 12.01 0.43 -8.99
N SER A 115 11.50 1.51 -8.39
CA SER A 115 11.07 1.52 -6.99
C SER A 115 9.96 0.52 -6.66
N LEU A 116 9.02 0.28 -7.58
CA LEU A 116 7.99 -0.74 -7.41
C LEU A 116 8.53 -2.17 -7.58
N LEU A 117 9.54 -2.38 -8.44
CA LEU A 117 10.18 -3.70 -8.64
C LEU A 117 11.05 -4.13 -7.45
N ILE A 118 11.53 -3.20 -6.63
CA ILE A 118 12.33 -3.48 -5.43
C ILE A 118 11.49 -3.72 -4.17
N ILE A 119 10.15 -3.76 -4.29
CA ILE A 119 9.30 -4.25 -3.20
C ILE A 119 9.71 -5.70 -2.89
N ASN A 120 9.80 -6.03 -1.60
CA ASN A 120 10.24 -7.36 -1.14
C ASN A 120 9.47 -8.48 -1.85
N ALA A 121 10.20 -9.51 -2.27
CA ALA A 121 9.65 -10.60 -3.09
C ALA A 121 8.41 -11.29 -2.50
N PRO A 122 8.29 -11.56 -1.17
CA PRO A 122 7.08 -12.19 -0.65
C PRO A 122 5.88 -11.22 -0.63
N VAL A 123 6.10 -9.92 -0.47
CA VAL A 123 5.03 -8.90 -0.60
C VAL A 123 4.59 -8.77 -2.05
N ALA A 124 5.53 -8.54 -2.97
CA ALA A 124 5.25 -8.31 -4.39
C ALA A 124 4.72 -9.58 -5.09
N GLY A 125 5.27 -10.75 -4.75
CA GLY A 125 4.85 -12.06 -5.27
C GLY A 125 3.36 -12.29 -5.08
N ASP A 126 2.88 -12.15 -3.85
CA ASP A 126 1.50 -12.45 -3.50
C ASP A 126 0.53 -11.29 -3.77
N ALA A 127 0.98 -10.04 -3.83
CA ALA A 127 0.11 -8.88 -4.07
C ALA A 127 0.04 -8.42 -5.54
N GLN A 128 1.12 -8.61 -6.31
CA GLN A 128 1.23 -8.11 -7.69
C GLN A 128 1.30 -9.23 -8.73
N TRP A 129 2.06 -10.29 -8.45
CA TRP A 129 2.42 -11.30 -9.46
C TRP A 129 1.54 -12.54 -9.41
N TRP A 130 0.90 -12.81 -8.29
CA TRP A 130 -0.15 -13.81 -8.17
C TRP A 130 -1.46 -13.28 -8.76
N VAL A 131 -2.17 -14.09 -9.55
CA VAL A 131 -3.39 -13.67 -10.28
C VAL A 131 -4.48 -13.23 -9.31
N THR A 132 -4.83 -14.05 -8.31
CA THR A 132 -5.79 -13.62 -7.26
C THR A 132 -5.26 -12.44 -6.44
N GLY A 133 -3.94 -12.39 -6.20
CA GLY A 133 -3.25 -11.25 -5.59
C GLY A 133 -3.49 -9.93 -6.32
N PHE A 134 -3.33 -9.94 -7.64
CA PHE A 134 -3.57 -8.80 -8.51
C PHE A 134 -4.98 -8.23 -8.32
N TYR A 135 -6.00 -9.09 -8.33
CA TYR A 135 -7.36 -8.64 -8.10
C TYR A 135 -7.53 -8.02 -6.71
N ASN A 136 -6.94 -8.57 -5.65
CA ASN A 136 -7.19 -8.07 -4.29
C ASN A 136 -6.31 -6.87 -3.87
N TYR A 137 -5.18 -6.63 -4.54
CA TYR A 137 -4.19 -5.63 -4.13
C TYR A 137 -3.80 -4.69 -5.28
N LEU A 138 -3.17 -5.17 -6.35
CA LEU A 138 -2.66 -4.32 -7.43
C LEU A 138 -3.77 -3.53 -8.16
N LEU A 139 -4.86 -4.18 -8.55
CA LEU A 139 -5.98 -3.54 -9.25
C LEU A 139 -6.67 -2.47 -8.38
N PRO A 140 -7.09 -2.76 -7.13
CA PRO A 140 -7.64 -1.77 -6.21
C PRO A 140 -6.71 -0.60 -5.95
N SER A 141 -5.42 -0.87 -5.74
CA SER A 141 -4.42 0.16 -5.49
C SER A 141 -4.24 1.08 -6.70
N THR A 142 -4.24 0.52 -7.91
CA THR A 142 -4.19 1.30 -9.15
C THR A 142 -5.41 2.22 -9.27
N CYS A 143 -6.60 1.70 -8.96
CA CYS A 143 -7.84 2.48 -8.98
C CYS A 143 -7.83 3.60 -7.93
N ALA A 144 -7.32 3.32 -6.72
CA ALA A 144 -7.14 4.33 -5.68
C ALA A 144 -6.16 5.44 -6.09
N LEU A 145 -5.02 5.07 -6.67
CA LEU A 145 -4.05 6.03 -7.19
C LEU A 145 -4.65 6.90 -8.30
N PHE A 146 -5.53 6.33 -9.14
CA PHE A 146 -6.22 7.09 -10.18
C PHE A 146 -7.14 8.15 -9.59
N LEU A 147 -7.95 7.78 -8.58
CA LEU A 147 -8.79 8.72 -7.83
C LEU A 147 -7.95 9.81 -7.16
N LEU A 148 -6.91 9.44 -6.42
CA LEU A 148 -6.06 10.40 -5.70
C LEU A 148 -5.36 11.36 -6.65
N ASN A 149 -4.87 10.87 -7.79
CA ASN A 149 -4.29 11.71 -8.82
C ASN A 149 -5.30 12.73 -9.39
N GLU A 150 -6.54 12.32 -9.64
CA GLU A 150 -7.60 13.22 -10.11
C GLU A 150 -7.94 14.28 -9.05
N LEU A 151 -8.08 13.87 -7.78
CA LEU A 151 -8.40 14.77 -6.67
C LEU A 151 -7.28 15.78 -6.40
N LEU A 152 -6.01 15.38 -6.54
CA LEU A 152 -4.85 16.26 -6.30
C LEU A 152 -4.51 17.16 -7.50
N SER A 153 -4.79 16.70 -8.73
CA SER A 153 -4.49 17.49 -9.94
C SER A 153 -5.59 18.49 -10.32
N PHE A 154 -6.77 18.40 -9.69
CA PHE A 154 -7.95 19.22 -9.99
C PHE A 154 -8.25 19.24 -11.50
N SER A 155 -8.23 18.07 -12.15
CA SER A 155 -8.46 18.00 -13.59
C SER A 155 -9.83 18.61 -13.94
N SER A 156 -9.84 19.43 -14.98
CA SER A 156 -11.03 20.16 -15.43
C SER A 156 -12.03 19.27 -16.18
N LYS A 157 -11.64 18.05 -16.54
CA LYS A 157 -12.46 17.14 -17.35
C LYS A 157 -13.39 16.31 -16.47
N LYS A 158 -14.67 16.68 -16.46
CA LYS A 158 -15.73 15.95 -15.74
C LYS A 158 -15.76 14.44 -16.03
N SER A 159 -15.45 14.02 -17.27
CA SER A 159 -15.42 12.60 -17.65
C SER A 159 -14.36 11.81 -16.88
N THR A 160 -13.16 12.37 -16.72
CA THR A 160 -12.07 11.71 -15.98
C THR A 160 -12.43 11.58 -14.51
N PHE A 161 -13.03 12.62 -13.93
CA PHE A 161 -13.55 12.56 -12.57
C PHE A 161 -14.62 11.47 -12.39
N ILE A 162 -15.63 11.39 -13.27
CA ILE A 162 -16.66 10.35 -13.20
C ILE A 162 -16.05 8.95 -13.28
N ILE A 163 -15.11 8.74 -14.21
CA ILE A 163 -14.40 7.46 -14.32
C ILE A 163 -13.62 7.15 -13.03
N SER A 164 -12.92 8.13 -12.46
CA SER A 164 -12.16 7.94 -11.22
C SER A 164 -13.05 7.55 -10.04
N VAL A 165 -14.25 8.14 -9.95
CA VAL A 165 -15.23 7.84 -8.91
C VAL A 165 -15.81 6.43 -9.12
N LEU A 166 -16.10 6.02 -10.36
CA LEU A 166 -16.54 4.65 -10.63
C LEU A 166 -15.47 3.61 -10.30
N LEU A 167 -14.22 3.88 -10.68
CA LEU A 167 -13.07 3.03 -10.33
C LEU A 167 -12.83 2.97 -8.82
N SER A 168 -13.21 3.99 -8.06
CA SER A 168 -13.09 3.96 -6.59
C SER A 168 -13.91 2.84 -5.95
N LEU A 169 -14.99 2.38 -6.58
CA LEU A 169 -15.77 1.23 -6.09
C LEU A 169 -14.97 -0.09 -6.18
N ILE A 170 -14.12 -0.24 -7.20
CA ILE A 170 -13.15 -1.34 -7.29
C ILE A 170 -12.08 -1.16 -6.21
N ALA A 171 -11.59 0.07 -6.00
CA ALA A 171 -10.60 0.37 -4.97
C ALA A 171 -11.08 -0.02 -3.56
N THR A 172 -12.30 0.38 -3.19
CA THR A 172 -12.88 0.08 -1.87
C THR A 172 -13.29 -1.38 -1.68
N SER A 173 -13.19 -2.21 -2.72
CA SER A 173 -13.38 -3.67 -2.59
C SER A 173 -12.21 -4.36 -1.90
N SER A 174 -11.06 -3.68 -1.74
CA SER A 174 -9.97 -4.13 -0.89
C SER A 174 -10.04 -3.42 0.45
N GLU A 175 -10.09 -4.18 1.55
CA GLU A 175 -10.25 -3.64 2.91
C GLU A 175 -9.14 -2.64 3.27
N GLN A 176 -7.89 -2.93 2.87
CA GLN A 176 -6.74 -2.06 3.13
C GLN A 176 -6.82 -0.75 2.33
N VAL A 177 -7.19 -0.85 1.05
CA VAL A 177 -7.32 0.31 0.17
C VAL A 177 -8.52 1.18 0.58
N ALA A 178 -9.62 0.56 1.02
CA ALA A 178 -10.77 1.25 1.59
C ALA A 178 -10.35 2.11 2.79
N VAL A 179 -9.67 1.51 3.79
CA VAL A 179 -9.16 2.24 4.96
C VAL A 179 -8.18 3.33 4.53
N PHE A 180 -7.28 3.06 3.58
CA PHE A 180 -6.34 4.05 3.07
C PHE A 180 -7.04 5.29 2.50
N LEU A 181 -8.08 5.09 1.68
CA LEU A 181 -8.86 6.20 1.09
C LEU A 181 -9.72 6.93 2.12
N LEU A 182 -10.30 6.20 3.08
CA LEU A 182 -11.09 6.79 4.18
C LEU A 182 -10.25 7.74 5.04
N VAL A 183 -8.97 7.44 5.22
CA VAL A 183 -8.02 8.32 5.92
C VAL A 183 -7.55 9.44 4.99
N SER A 184 -7.08 9.11 3.78
CA SER A 184 -6.37 10.07 2.93
C SER A 184 -7.25 11.20 2.39
N ILE A 185 -8.49 10.93 1.99
CA ILE A 185 -9.36 11.93 1.35
C ILE A 185 -9.75 13.08 2.29
N PRO A 186 -10.18 12.83 3.55
CA PRO A 186 -10.41 13.91 4.52
C PRO A 186 -9.17 14.76 4.76
N PHE A 187 -7.97 14.18 4.71
CA PHE A 187 -6.74 14.96 4.88
C PHE A 187 -6.40 15.83 3.67
N ILE A 188 -6.76 15.42 2.45
CA ILE A 188 -6.64 16.29 1.25
C ILE A 188 -7.48 17.56 1.45
N TYR A 189 -8.65 17.46 2.08
CA TYR A 189 -9.48 18.62 2.42
C TYR A 189 -8.75 19.62 3.33
N CYS A 190 -7.88 19.15 4.23
CA CYS A 190 -7.10 19.99 5.14
C CYS A 190 -5.88 20.65 4.49
N ILE A 191 -5.31 20.05 3.44
CA ILE A 191 -4.11 20.58 2.75
C ILE A 191 -4.46 21.78 1.87
N ASP A 192 -5.58 21.72 1.12
CA ASP A 192 -5.90 22.67 0.05
C ASP A 192 -7.00 23.68 0.44
N ILE A 193 -6.99 24.16 1.70
CA ILE A 193 -7.97 25.14 2.23
C ILE A 193 -8.07 26.42 1.37
N THR A 194 -7.04 26.76 0.60
CA THR A 194 -6.99 27.97 -0.24
C THR A 194 -7.50 27.75 -1.67
N LYS A 195 -7.61 26.50 -2.16
CA LYS A 195 -8.10 26.16 -3.52
C LYS A 195 -9.56 25.67 -3.52
N ARG A 196 -10.42 26.32 -2.71
CA ARG A 196 -11.84 25.99 -2.38
C ARG A 196 -12.82 25.76 -3.55
N SER A 197 -12.43 25.97 -4.81
CA SER A 197 -13.35 25.80 -5.95
C SER A 197 -13.77 24.34 -6.22
N SER A 198 -13.15 23.36 -5.54
CA SER A 198 -13.34 21.92 -5.79
C SER A 198 -13.92 21.11 -4.61
N ASN A 199 -14.56 21.75 -3.63
CA ASN A 199 -15.12 21.02 -2.48
C ASN A 199 -16.19 19.99 -2.90
N ARG A 200 -17.00 20.29 -3.93
CA ARG A 200 -18.10 19.41 -4.37
C ARG A 200 -17.61 18.08 -4.92
N THR A 201 -16.57 18.07 -5.76
CA THR A 201 -16.01 16.83 -6.33
C THR A 201 -15.38 15.96 -5.24
N LEU A 202 -14.68 16.57 -4.29
CA LEU A 202 -14.12 15.86 -3.13
C LEU A 202 -15.23 15.23 -2.28
N TYR A 203 -16.31 15.98 -1.97
CA TYR A 203 -17.46 15.43 -1.25
C TYR A 203 -18.13 14.29 -2.02
N CYS A 204 -18.37 14.44 -3.32
CA CYS A 204 -18.95 13.39 -4.15
C CYS A 204 -18.08 12.12 -4.16
N ALA A 205 -16.76 12.28 -4.35
CA ALA A 205 -15.83 11.15 -4.30
C ALA A 205 -15.82 10.48 -2.93
N TYR A 206 -15.80 11.27 -1.85
CA TYR A 206 -15.79 10.73 -0.49
C TYR A 206 -17.08 9.98 -0.14
N ILE A 207 -18.25 10.46 -0.56
CA ILE A 207 -19.52 9.74 -0.38
C ILE A 207 -19.48 8.39 -1.09
N VAL A 208 -18.97 8.33 -2.32
CA VAL A 208 -18.83 7.05 -3.06
C VAL A 208 -17.83 6.11 -2.38
N VAL A 209 -16.70 6.63 -1.90
CA VAL A 209 -15.73 5.86 -1.11
C VAL A 209 -16.34 5.34 0.19
N LEU A 210 -17.15 6.15 0.90
CA LEU A 210 -17.86 5.72 2.10
C LEU A 210 -18.85 4.59 1.80
N MET A 211 -19.65 4.72 0.74
CA MET A 211 -20.60 3.67 0.32
C MET A 211 -19.88 2.38 -0.07
N GLY A 212 -18.83 2.48 -0.88
CA GLY A 212 -18.04 1.32 -1.30
C GLY A 212 -17.31 0.65 -0.13
N SER A 213 -16.77 1.44 0.80
CA SER A 213 -16.12 0.91 2.01
C SER A 213 -17.13 0.24 2.94
N ALA A 214 -18.32 0.82 3.09
CA ALA A 214 -19.40 0.23 3.88
C ALA A 214 -19.86 -1.11 3.30
N LEU A 215 -20.01 -1.20 1.97
CA LEU A 215 -20.35 -2.45 1.27
C LEU A 215 -19.33 -3.56 1.58
N THR A 216 -18.03 -3.24 1.56
CA THR A 216 -16.97 -4.22 1.80
C THR A 216 -16.83 -4.59 3.29
N LEU A 217 -16.74 -3.58 4.15
CA LEU A 217 -16.36 -3.74 5.56
C LEU A 217 -17.53 -4.16 6.44
N LEU A 218 -18.76 -3.75 6.12
CA LEU A 218 -19.96 -4.02 6.93
C LEU A 218 -20.80 -5.17 6.37
N SER A 219 -20.29 -5.91 5.39
CA SER A 219 -21.04 -7.04 4.83
C SER A 219 -21.27 -8.14 5.89
N PRO A 220 -22.46 -8.77 5.90
CA PRO A 220 -22.73 -9.89 6.80
C PRO A 220 -21.76 -11.06 6.55
N GLY A 221 -21.34 -11.25 5.29
CA GLY A 221 -20.35 -12.25 4.92
C GLY A 221 -18.99 -12.01 5.57
N SER A 222 -18.50 -10.76 5.60
CA SER A 222 -17.24 -10.42 6.29
C SER A 222 -17.31 -10.73 7.78
N SER A 223 -18.45 -10.50 8.44
CA SER A 223 -18.66 -10.88 9.84
C SER A 223 -18.70 -12.40 10.06
N SER A 224 -19.37 -13.14 9.17
CA SER A 224 -19.37 -14.61 9.22
C SER A 224 -17.97 -15.18 9.02
N ARG A 225 -17.25 -14.71 7.99
CA ARG A 225 -15.85 -15.08 7.72
C ARG A 225 -14.94 -14.78 8.91
N PHE A 226 -15.11 -13.64 9.58
CA PHE A 226 -14.33 -13.32 10.78
C PHE A 226 -14.44 -14.42 11.84
N SER A 227 -15.65 -14.93 12.10
CA SER A 227 -15.84 -16.00 13.09
C SER A 227 -15.18 -17.33 12.69
N VAL A 228 -15.26 -17.69 11.41
CA VAL A 228 -14.66 -18.91 10.86
C VAL A 228 -13.13 -18.81 10.85
N GLU A 229 -12.59 -17.67 10.40
CA GLU A 229 -11.16 -17.41 10.39
C GLU A 229 -10.59 -17.29 11.81
N ALA A 230 -11.32 -16.70 12.76
CA ALA A 230 -10.92 -16.64 14.16
C ALA A 230 -10.79 -18.06 14.73
N ALA A 231 -11.81 -18.91 14.56
CA ALA A 231 -11.76 -20.28 15.04
C ALA A 231 -10.62 -21.11 14.40
N ARG A 232 -10.27 -20.82 13.14
CA ARG A 232 -9.24 -21.55 12.40
C ARG A 232 -7.82 -21.08 12.66
N TYR A 233 -7.61 -19.76 12.73
CA TYR A 233 -6.27 -19.15 12.70
C TYR A 233 -5.88 -18.47 14.01
N MET A 234 -6.82 -17.86 14.74
CA MET A 234 -6.49 -17.15 15.97
C MET A 234 -7.71 -17.04 16.91
N PRO A 235 -8.07 -18.13 17.64
CA PRO A 235 -9.29 -18.14 18.46
C PRO A 235 -9.30 -17.04 19.53
N GLN A 236 -8.13 -16.75 20.08
CA GLN A 236 -7.91 -15.76 21.14
C GLN A 236 -8.24 -14.31 20.71
N ILE A 237 -8.36 -14.01 19.41
CA ILE A 237 -8.71 -12.66 18.94
C ILE A 237 -10.08 -12.20 19.46
N LEU A 238 -10.97 -13.14 19.79
CA LEU A 238 -12.29 -12.85 20.32
C LEU A 238 -12.23 -12.24 21.72
N ASP A 239 -11.23 -12.65 22.52
CA ASP A 239 -11.02 -12.17 23.90
C ASP A 239 -10.15 -10.90 23.95
N MET A 240 -9.51 -10.54 22.84
CA MET A 240 -8.62 -9.38 22.76
C MET A 240 -9.40 -8.06 22.69
N ASN A 241 -8.95 -7.07 23.45
CA ASN A 241 -9.39 -5.70 23.29
C ASN A 241 -8.73 -5.01 22.08
N ILE A 242 -9.19 -3.80 21.75
CA ILE A 242 -8.70 -3.05 20.58
C ILE A 242 -7.19 -2.74 20.64
N PHE A 243 -6.64 -2.50 21.84
CA PHE A 243 -5.22 -2.20 22.01
C PHE A 243 -4.36 -3.44 21.75
N GLN A 244 -4.77 -4.60 22.27
CA GLN A 244 -4.10 -5.88 22.03
C GLN A 244 -4.09 -6.22 20.54
N LYS A 245 -5.23 -6.05 19.85
CA LYS A 245 -5.31 -6.24 18.38
C LYS A 245 -4.41 -5.26 17.62
N SER A 246 -4.36 -4.00 18.06
CA SER A 246 -3.51 -2.99 17.45
C SER A 246 -2.01 -3.33 17.59
N ILE A 247 -1.60 -3.94 18.70
CA ILE A 247 -0.22 -4.42 18.90
C ILE A 247 0.15 -5.49 17.86
N LEU A 248 -0.77 -6.37 17.46
CA LEU A 248 -0.53 -7.34 16.37
C LEU A 248 -0.25 -6.64 15.03
N GLY A 249 -0.96 -5.54 14.77
CA GLY A 249 -0.71 -4.71 13.60
C GLY A 249 0.61 -3.95 13.66
N VAL A 250 1.00 -3.47 14.85
CA VAL A 250 2.33 -2.87 15.10
C VAL A 250 3.43 -3.91 14.89
N ASP A 251 3.23 -5.15 15.33
CA ASP A 251 4.16 -6.25 15.09
C ASP A 251 4.38 -6.46 13.60
N ARG A 252 3.32 -6.58 12.78
CA ARG A 252 3.45 -6.68 11.32
C ARG A 252 4.14 -5.47 10.68
N LEU A 253 3.85 -4.27 11.16
CA LEU A 253 4.49 -3.04 10.70
C LEU A 253 5.99 -3.08 10.97
N VAL A 254 6.39 -3.41 12.21
CA VAL A 254 7.79 -3.48 12.64
C VAL A 254 8.51 -4.60 11.93
N GLU A 255 7.90 -5.79 11.80
CA GLU A 255 8.44 -6.92 11.06
C GLU A 255 8.78 -6.52 9.62
N ASN A 256 7.91 -5.77 8.94
CA ASN A 256 8.17 -5.31 7.58
C ASN A 256 9.35 -4.33 7.50
N VAL A 257 9.45 -3.33 8.39
CA VAL A 257 10.53 -2.33 8.35
C VAL A 257 11.85 -2.84 8.91
N ALA A 258 11.79 -3.76 9.87
CA ALA A 258 12.94 -4.42 10.46
C ALA A 258 13.45 -5.59 9.61
N TYR A 259 12.67 -6.05 8.63
CA TYR A 259 13.08 -7.08 7.68
C TYR A 259 14.41 -6.68 7.04
N GLY A 260 15.41 -7.53 7.24
CA GLY A 260 16.75 -7.28 6.74
C GLY A 260 16.72 -7.01 5.25
N ARG A 261 17.21 -5.83 4.85
CA ARG A 261 17.22 -5.37 3.45
C ARG A 261 15.83 -5.08 2.85
N ASN A 262 14.85 -4.60 3.62
CA ASN A 262 13.69 -3.92 3.04
C ASN A 262 14.15 -2.67 2.26
N ILE A 263 14.34 -2.81 0.95
CA ILE A 263 14.93 -1.78 0.10
C ILE A 263 14.00 -0.56 0.00
N CYS A 264 12.67 -0.77 0.01
CA CYS A 264 11.70 0.31 0.01
C CYS A 264 11.83 1.19 1.26
N PHE A 265 11.96 0.56 2.42
CA PHE A 265 12.16 1.28 3.68
C PHE A 265 13.52 2.00 3.71
N ILE A 266 14.60 1.32 3.29
CA ILE A 266 15.93 1.93 3.19
C ILE A 266 15.91 3.16 2.26
N PHE A 267 15.29 3.05 1.08
CA PHE A 267 15.12 4.17 0.15
C PHE A 267 14.35 5.33 0.77
N SER A 268 13.28 5.04 1.51
CA SER A 268 12.48 6.05 2.21
C SER A 268 13.31 6.80 3.27
N VAL A 269 14.13 6.08 4.06
CA VAL A 269 15.02 6.67 5.07
C VAL A 269 16.12 7.51 4.41
N PHE A 270 16.75 7.02 3.33
CA PHE A 270 17.75 7.78 2.59
C PHE A 270 17.19 9.09 2.01
N SER A 271 16.04 9.02 1.34
CA SER A 271 15.39 10.22 0.79
C SER A 271 15.03 11.24 1.88
N PHE A 272 14.59 10.76 3.04
CA PHE A 272 14.26 11.59 4.19
C PHE A 272 15.49 12.26 4.80
N LEU A 273 16.58 11.51 4.99
CA LEU A 273 17.85 12.06 5.48
C LEU A 273 18.41 13.12 4.53
N ALA A 274 18.39 12.86 3.22
CA ALA A 274 18.81 13.83 2.21
C ALA A 274 17.95 15.11 2.25
N PHE A 275 16.63 14.96 2.48
CA PHE A 275 15.72 16.09 2.68
C PHE A 275 16.08 16.89 3.94
N LEU A 276 16.28 16.24 5.09
CA LEU A 276 16.64 16.92 6.33
C LEU A 276 17.97 17.67 6.24
N ILE A 277 18.97 17.05 5.60
CA ILE A 277 20.28 17.69 5.37
C ILE A 277 20.11 18.95 4.52
N LYS A 278 19.32 18.89 3.45
CA LYS A 278 19.07 20.05 2.58
C LYS A 278 18.26 21.14 3.28
N ARG A 279 17.29 20.76 4.11
CA ARG A 279 16.49 21.69 4.94
C ARG A 279 17.36 22.42 5.98
N GLY A 280 18.37 21.76 6.55
CA GLY A 280 19.35 22.39 7.44
C GLY A 280 18.80 22.86 8.79
N SER A 281 17.60 22.42 9.18
CA SER A 281 16.97 22.80 10.45
C SER A 281 17.71 22.22 11.66
N ARG A 282 17.85 23.03 12.72
CA ARG A 282 18.59 22.67 13.95
C ARG A 282 17.70 22.46 15.17
N ASP A 283 16.40 22.40 14.97
CA ASP A 283 15.42 22.13 16.01
C ASP A 283 15.58 20.71 16.59
N MET A 284 15.01 20.49 17.78
CA MET A 284 15.16 19.21 18.48
C MET A 284 14.54 18.05 17.70
N ILE A 285 13.43 18.27 16.99
CA ILE A 285 12.73 17.22 16.24
C ILE A 285 13.61 16.74 15.08
N SER A 286 14.23 17.66 14.33
CA SER A 286 15.18 17.30 13.27
C SER A 286 16.39 16.52 13.80
N LYS A 287 16.96 16.91 14.95
CA LYS A 287 18.09 16.19 15.57
C LYS A 287 17.71 14.77 15.96
N VAL A 288 16.58 14.59 16.65
CA VAL A 288 16.05 13.27 17.02
C VAL A 288 15.80 12.43 15.77
N SER A 289 15.19 13.03 14.74
CA SER A 289 14.89 12.34 13.48
C SER A 289 16.15 11.84 12.77
N ILE A 290 17.23 12.64 12.75
CA ILE A 290 18.52 12.23 12.18
C ILE A 290 19.09 11.07 12.97
N ILE A 291 19.14 11.16 14.31
CA ILE A 291 19.71 10.11 15.17
C ILE A 291 18.99 8.77 14.93
N PHE A 292 17.66 8.75 15.01
CA PHE A 292 16.88 7.53 14.83
C PHE A 292 16.95 7.00 13.40
N SER A 293 16.90 7.88 12.39
CA SER A 293 17.00 7.47 10.98
C SER A 293 18.37 6.89 10.63
N VAL A 294 19.45 7.48 11.13
CA VAL A 294 20.82 6.95 10.95
C VAL A 294 20.97 5.62 11.69
N ALA A 295 20.49 5.51 12.92
CA ALA A 295 20.54 4.27 13.69
C ALA A 295 19.78 3.13 12.99
N VAL A 296 18.57 3.40 12.49
CA VAL A 296 17.78 2.44 11.70
C VAL A 296 18.49 2.07 10.41
N LEU A 297 19.08 3.04 9.70
CA LEU A 297 19.80 2.77 8.47
C LEU A 297 21.00 1.84 8.72
N ILE A 298 21.78 2.11 9.77
CA ILE A 298 22.89 1.23 10.19
C ILE A 298 22.36 -0.17 10.54
N ALA A 299 21.28 -0.27 11.32
CA ALA A 299 20.69 -1.55 11.70
C ALA A 299 20.20 -2.36 10.47
N SER A 300 19.59 -1.68 9.49
CA SER A 300 19.07 -2.30 8.27
C SER A 300 20.19 -2.80 7.33
N LEU A 301 21.37 -2.15 7.34
CA LEU A 301 22.50 -2.48 6.47
C LEU A 301 23.49 -3.47 7.10
N THR A 302 23.66 -3.43 8.42
CA THR A 302 24.64 -4.27 9.14
C THR A 302 24.15 -5.70 9.43
N SER A 303 23.00 -6.09 8.87
CA SER A 303 22.36 -7.39 9.12
C SER A 303 22.10 -7.67 10.61
N LEU A 304 21.95 -6.64 11.45
CA LEU A 304 21.53 -6.81 12.84
C LEU A 304 20.15 -7.50 12.94
N SER A 305 19.37 -7.48 11.86
CA SER A 305 18.18 -8.31 11.65
C SER A 305 18.45 -9.81 11.85
N PHE A 306 19.68 -10.30 11.64
CA PHE A 306 20.08 -11.69 11.89
C PHE A 306 20.14 -12.03 13.38
N TYR A 307 20.40 -11.03 14.25
CA TYR A 307 20.26 -11.13 15.71
C TYR A 307 18.82 -10.94 16.19
N MET A 308 17.90 -10.59 15.28
CA MET A 308 16.47 -10.52 15.54
C MET A 308 15.72 -11.77 15.06
N LYS A 309 16.42 -12.86 14.71
CA LYS A 309 15.82 -14.18 14.44
C LYS A 309 14.98 -14.72 15.60
N ASP A 310 15.18 -14.22 16.82
CA ASP A 310 14.30 -14.55 17.95
C ASP A 310 12.91 -13.90 17.82
N ILE A 311 12.74 -12.87 16.99
CA ILE A 311 11.44 -12.34 16.56
C ILE A 311 10.76 -13.30 15.56
N ASP A 312 11.53 -14.01 14.73
CA ASP A 312 11.02 -15.09 13.86
C ASP A 312 10.52 -16.30 14.70
N TYR A 313 11.05 -16.51 15.92
CA TYR A 313 10.63 -17.62 16.79
C TYR A 313 9.33 -17.31 17.57
N ILE A 314 9.03 -16.03 17.80
CA ILE A 314 7.75 -15.58 18.37
C ILE A 314 6.61 -15.70 17.33
N THR A 315 6.92 -15.74 16.02
CA THR A 315 5.95 -15.43 14.95
C THR A 315 5.21 -16.62 14.33
N TYR A 316 5.61 -17.89 14.54
CA TYR A 316 4.90 -19.01 13.89
C TYR A 316 4.44 -20.16 14.80
N TYR A 317 5.17 -20.51 15.86
CA TYR A 317 4.81 -21.68 16.70
C TYR A 317 4.29 -21.31 18.10
N GLY A 318 4.75 -20.20 18.71
CA GLY A 318 4.25 -19.75 20.03
C GLY A 318 2.84 -19.16 20.00
N LYS A 319 2.48 -18.44 18.92
CA LYS A 319 1.25 -17.64 18.80
C LYS A 319 -0.07 -18.41 18.67
N PHE A 320 -0.03 -19.70 18.28
CA PHE A 320 -1.27 -20.49 18.16
C PHE A 320 -1.75 -21.05 19.51
N TYR A 321 -0.89 -21.08 20.54
CA TYR A 321 -1.20 -21.79 21.79
C TYR A 321 -0.90 -21.00 23.07
N SER A 322 0.03 -20.04 23.07
CA SER A 322 0.34 -19.21 24.24
C SER A 322 0.77 -17.80 23.84
N ILE A 323 0.04 -16.78 24.31
CA ILE A 323 0.45 -15.39 24.14
C ILE A 323 1.61 -15.11 25.09
N ASP A 324 2.82 -15.49 24.70
CA ASP A 324 4.02 -14.92 25.28
C ASP A 324 4.29 -13.61 24.53
N PHE A 325 4.05 -12.49 25.20
CA PHE A 325 4.23 -11.15 24.67
C PHE A 325 5.71 -10.78 24.43
N GLY A 326 6.62 -11.75 24.48
CA GLY A 326 8.04 -11.58 24.25
C GLY A 326 8.74 -10.85 25.39
N GLY A 327 10.05 -11.04 25.49
CA GLY A 327 10.85 -10.30 26.47
C GLY A 327 10.86 -8.79 26.19
N MET A 328 11.19 -7.98 27.20
CA MET A 328 11.31 -6.50 27.12
C MET A 328 12.08 -5.98 25.88
N LYS A 329 12.98 -6.79 25.32
CA LYS A 329 13.72 -6.49 24.08
C LYS A 329 12.79 -6.25 22.88
N VAL A 330 11.72 -7.02 22.73
CA VAL A 330 10.77 -6.90 21.60
C VAL A 330 10.05 -5.56 21.63
N TYR A 331 9.55 -5.17 22.80
CA TYR A 331 8.90 -3.88 23.00
C TYR A 331 9.86 -2.70 22.81
N GLY A 332 11.13 -2.85 23.23
CA GLY A 332 12.16 -1.86 22.93
C GLY A 332 12.36 -1.66 21.43
N CYS A 333 12.35 -2.74 20.66
CA CYS A 333 12.44 -2.69 19.19
C CYS A 333 11.20 -2.06 18.55
N TYR A 334 10.00 -2.43 19.00
CA TYR A 334 8.76 -1.79 18.54
C TYR A 334 8.81 -0.28 18.78
N LEU A 335 9.16 0.13 20.00
CA LEU A 335 9.27 1.54 20.36
C LEU A 335 10.31 2.27 19.49
N PHE A 336 11.47 1.66 19.24
CA PHE A 336 12.51 2.23 18.39
C PHE A 336 12.04 2.49 16.95
N TYR A 337 11.41 1.51 16.30
CA TYR A 337 10.89 1.67 14.94
C TYR A 337 9.68 2.63 14.88
N LEU A 338 8.80 2.60 15.88
CA LEU A 338 7.69 3.54 15.97
C LEU A 338 8.17 4.99 16.15
N ILE A 339 9.15 5.24 17.01
CA ILE A 339 9.76 6.58 17.15
C ILE A 339 10.36 7.01 15.81
N THR A 340 11.05 6.11 15.11
CA THR A 340 11.62 6.41 13.79
C THR A 340 10.53 6.83 12.79
N LEU A 341 9.47 6.02 12.63
CA LEU A 341 8.37 6.31 11.71
C LEU A 341 7.62 7.61 12.06
N VAL A 342 7.38 7.85 13.36
CA VAL A 342 6.75 9.10 13.83
C VAL A 342 7.66 10.30 13.56
N SER A 343 8.96 10.17 13.80
CA SER A 343 9.94 11.24 13.54
C SER A 343 10.03 11.56 12.04
N MET A 344 10.04 10.54 11.18
CA MET A 344 9.99 10.66 9.72
C MET A 344 8.72 11.38 9.26
N ALA A 345 7.57 11.00 9.82
CA ALA A 345 6.29 11.61 9.47
C ALA A 345 6.26 13.10 9.90
N VAL A 346 6.47 13.38 11.19
CA VAL A 346 6.33 14.73 11.75
C VAL A 346 7.32 15.72 11.15
N SER A 347 8.59 15.32 10.99
CA SER A 347 9.62 16.20 10.40
C SER A 347 9.39 16.49 8.91
N SER A 348 8.56 15.70 8.23
CA SER A 348 8.18 15.93 6.83
C SER A 348 7.01 16.91 6.65
N ILE A 349 6.45 17.47 7.73
CA ILE A 349 5.34 18.45 7.66
C ILE A 349 5.82 19.79 7.09
N GLU A 350 7.00 20.26 7.49
CA GLU A 350 7.56 21.53 7.02
C GLU A 350 8.49 21.28 5.83
N ASP A 351 8.32 22.07 4.77
CA ASP A 351 9.21 22.06 3.60
C ASP A 351 10.47 22.91 3.86
N ILE A 352 11.38 22.95 2.89
CA ILE A 352 12.68 23.63 2.98
C ILE A 352 12.53 25.14 3.23
N ASP A 353 11.49 25.76 2.66
CA ASP A 353 11.18 27.18 2.82
C ASP A 353 10.40 27.49 4.11
N GLY A 354 10.10 26.48 4.92
CA GLY A 354 9.28 26.59 6.13
C GLY A 354 7.77 26.57 5.89
N SER A 355 7.32 26.45 4.63
CA SER A 355 5.90 26.22 4.33
C SER A 355 5.46 24.84 4.81
N ARG A 356 4.17 24.65 5.10
CA ARG A 356 3.65 23.35 5.54
C ARG A 356 3.13 22.55 4.34
N ASP A 357 3.68 21.36 4.14
CA ASP A 357 3.23 20.38 3.15
C ASP A 357 3.04 19.01 3.81
N TYR A 358 1.76 18.67 4.05
CA TYR A 358 1.38 17.45 4.75
C TYR A 358 1.38 16.19 3.88
N ARG A 359 1.66 16.27 2.57
CA ARG A 359 1.53 15.11 1.65
C ARG A 359 2.40 13.92 2.07
N ALA A 360 3.66 14.17 2.41
CA ALA A 360 4.57 13.13 2.90
C ALA A 360 4.08 12.57 4.25
N PHE A 361 3.75 13.44 5.20
CA PHE A 361 3.21 13.07 6.51
C PHE A 361 1.98 12.15 6.40
N ILE A 362 0.97 12.55 5.64
CA ILE A 362 -0.28 11.80 5.47
C ILE A 362 -0.02 10.46 4.81
N THR A 363 0.83 10.42 3.78
CA THR A 363 1.15 9.19 3.06
C THR A 363 1.75 8.14 4.00
N LEU A 364 2.75 8.54 4.80
CA LEU A 364 3.39 7.62 5.75
C LEU A 364 2.43 7.23 6.88
N LEU A 365 1.70 8.20 7.44
CA LEU A 365 0.73 7.96 8.51
C LEU A 365 -0.38 6.99 8.06
N ALA A 366 -0.98 7.21 6.88
CA ALA A 366 -2.03 6.36 6.34
C ALA A 366 -1.51 4.94 6.10
N GLY A 367 -0.31 4.77 5.55
CA GLY A 367 0.32 3.46 5.40
C GLY A 367 0.51 2.73 6.75
N CYS A 368 0.98 3.45 7.78
CA CYS A 368 1.12 2.89 9.13
C CYS A 368 -0.24 2.48 9.71
N LEU A 369 -1.25 3.36 9.64
CA LEU A 369 -2.59 3.10 10.18
C LEU A 369 -3.29 1.92 9.48
N VAL A 370 -3.18 1.83 8.15
CA VAL A 370 -3.69 0.68 7.40
C VAL A 370 -3.04 -0.61 7.86
N THR A 371 -1.73 -0.59 8.11
CA THR A 371 -1.01 -1.77 8.60
C THR A 371 -1.45 -2.17 10.00
N VAL A 372 -1.58 -1.19 10.90
CA VAL A 372 -2.08 -1.42 12.26
C VAL A 372 -3.51 -1.98 12.25
N ALA A 373 -4.36 -1.51 11.33
CA ALA A 373 -5.73 -1.99 11.18
C ALA A 373 -5.82 -3.47 10.75
N ILE A 374 -4.78 -4.04 10.13
CA ILE A 374 -4.73 -5.48 9.80
C ILE A 374 -4.70 -6.33 11.08
N GLY A 375 -4.14 -5.81 12.18
CA GLY A 375 -4.14 -6.48 13.48
C GLY A 375 -5.54 -6.71 14.07
N LEU A 376 -6.56 -6.04 13.53
CA LEU A 376 -7.96 -6.26 13.88
C LEU A 376 -8.54 -7.54 13.26
N SER A 377 -7.82 -8.19 12.34
CA SER A 377 -8.27 -9.38 11.62
C SER A 377 -7.66 -10.67 12.19
N PRO A 378 -8.41 -11.78 12.26
CA PRO A 378 -7.88 -13.09 12.66
C PRO A 378 -6.82 -13.64 11.70
N THR A 379 -6.70 -13.08 10.50
CA THR A 379 -5.74 -13.53 9.49
C THR A 379 -4.49 -12.67 9.39
N VAL A 380 -4.22 -11.83 10.41
CA VAL A 380 -3.05 -10.94 10.48
C VAL A 380 -1.72 -11.63 10.12
N TYR A 381 -1.55 -12.91 10.48
CA TYR A 381 -0.41 -13.75 10.09
C TYR A 381 -0.74 -14.75 8.97
N ALA A 382 -1.95 -15.32 8.98
CA ALA A 382 -2.35 -16.33 7.98
C ALA A 382 -2.42 -15.78 6.54
N SER A 383 -2.61 -14.47 6.40
CA SER A 383 -2.61 -13.80 5.09
C SER A 383 -1.20 -13.47 4.57
N GLY A 384 -0.13 -13.93 5.22
CA GLY A 384 1.24 -13.76 4.73
C GLY A 384 1.69 -12.30 4.64
N GLU A 385 2.66 -12.03 3.76
CA GLU A 385 3.28 -10.70 3.62
C GLU A 385 2.55 -9.75 2.65
N ARG A 386 1.68 -10.25 1.76
CA ARG A 386 0.87 -9.41 0.85
C ARG A 386 0.09 -8.31 1.56
N VAL A 387 -0.27 -8.52 2.83
CA VAL A 387 -0.99 -7.54 3.62
C VAL A 387 -0.18 -6.26 3.87
N LEU A 388 1.13 -6.27 3.61
CA LEU A 388 2.05 -5.14 3.76
C LEU A 388 2.19 -4.32 2.47
N TYR A 389 1.45 -4.68 1.40
CA TYR A 389 1.58 -4.06 0.09
C TYR A 389 1.30 -2.55 0.09
N ILE A 390 0.18 -2.12 0.69
CA ILE A 390 -0.20 -0.69 0.75
C ILE A 390 0.82 0.14 1.52
N PHE A 391 1.41 -0.43 2.57
CA PHE A 391 2.47 0.24 3.31
C PHE A 391 3.74 0.42 2.49
N ASN A 392 4.16 -0.60 1.71
CA ASN A 392 5.30 -0.47 0.82
C ASN A 392 5.06 0.57 -0.30
N ILE A 393 3.84 0.64 -0.86
CA ILE A 393 3.46 1.72 -1.79
C ILE A 393 3.55 3.09 -1.10
N SER A 394 3.13 3.18 0.16
CA SER A 394 3.21 4.41 0.96
C SER A 394 4.66 4.84 1.23
N LEU A 395 5.58 3.89 1.51
CA LEU A 395 7.01 4.16 1.67
C LEU A 395 7.63 4.72 0.39
N ILE A 396 7.28 4.15 -0.77
CA ILE A 396 7.75 4.63 -2.08
C ILE A 396 7.23 6.03 -2.36
N ALA A 397 5.93 6.27 -2.16
CA ALA A 397 5.32 7.59 -2.35
C ALA A 397 5.92 8.64 -1.40
N TYR A 398 6.11 8.29 -0.12
CA TYR A 398 6.79 9.12 0.87
C TYR A 398 8.21 9.49 0.41
N ALA A 399 8.97 8.51 -0.07
CA ALA A 399 10.33 8.74 -0.57
C ALA A 399 10.35 9.74 -1.74
N PHE A 400 9.40 9.62 -2.66
CA PHE A 400 9.30 10.54 -3.79
C PHE A 400 8.80 11.93 -3.42
N PHE A 401 7.92 12.07 -2.43
CA PHE A 401 7.59 13.40 -1.89
C PHE A 401 8.81 14.10 -1.29
N ASN A 402 9.67 13.38 -0.56
CA ASN A 402 10.93 13.94 -0.06
C ASN A 402 11.88 14.28 -1.22
N LEU A 403 12.04 13.37 -2.20
CA LEU A 403 12.91 13.61 -3.36
C LEU A 403 12.49 14.84 -4.16
N LYS A 404 11.19 15.06 -4.35
CA LYS A 404 10.63 16.25 -5.00
C LYS A 404 11.10 17.55 -4.35
N ARG A 405 11.27 17.58 -3.03
CA ARG A 405 11.72 18.77 -2.28
C ARG A 405 13.22 19.00 -2.45
N ILE A 406 13.98 17.94 -2.77
CA ILE A 406 15.44 17.97 -2.93
C ILE A 406 15.85 18.37 -4.35
N ILE A 407 15.05 18.06 -5.36
CA ILE A 407 15.29 18.42 -6.76
C ILE A 407 14.61 19.73 -7.08
#